data_AF-A0A1I7XEM7-F1
#
_entry.id   AF-A0A1I7XEM7-F1
#
_cell.length_a   1.000
_cell.length_b   1.000
_cell.length_c   1.000
_cell.angle_alpha   90.00
_cell.angle_beta   90.00
_cell.angle_gamma   90.00
#
_symmetry.space_group_name_H-M   'P 1'
#
loop_
_entity.id
_entity.type
_entity.pdbx_description
1 polymer ?
#
loop_
_entity_poly.entity_id
_entity_poly.type
_entity_poly.pdbx_seq_one_letter_code
_entity_poly.pdbx_strand_id
1 'polypeptide(L)'
;MSMLNEETTSDKIIRLVREHVRENDGNGQIVCEPQEPNPQDCCGQSCIPCVFDIHREDVLRWAKECAKTISYEGTNLYTYIYHDEVKCDTENSENAFSTKNYKNFKITAITQLSPDTNLYAFEIKDEVPNVLLGSYLRAR
;
A
#
# COMPACT_ATOMS: atom_id res chain seq x y z
N MET A 1 -0.20 11.31 -33.44
CA MET A 1 -0.67 11.29 -32.04
C MET A 1 -0.24 9.97 -31.42
N SER A 2 1.06 9.79 -31.17
CA SER A 2 1.61 8.58 -30.56
C SER A 2 1.91 8.90 -29.11
N MET A 3 0.97 8.58 -28.22
CA MET A 3 1.26 8.57 -26.79
C MET A 3 2.21 7.39 -26.57
N LEU A 4 3.49 7.69 -26.35
CA LEU A 4 4.45 6.71 -25.89
C LEU A 4 3.93 6.24 -24.53
N ASN A 5 3.46 5.00 -24.46
CA ASN A 5 2.98 4.39 -23.23
C ASN A 5 4.13 4.37 -22.22
N GLU A 6 4.08 5.27 -21.24
CA GLU A 6 4.92 5.18 -20.06
C GLU A 6 4.57 3.87 -19.34
N GLU A 7 5.48 2.91 -19.37
CA GLU A 7 5.32 1.64 -18.67
C GLU A 7 5.22 1.93 -17.16
N THR A 8 4.13 1.51 -16.52
CA THR A 8 3.98 1.74 -15.09
C THR A 8 4.96 0.85 -14.32
N THR A 9 5.33 1.26 -13.10
CA THR A 9 6.14 0.43 -12.19
C THR A 9 5.52 -0.96 -11.98
N SER A 10 4.18 -1.02 -11.95
CA SER A 10 3.40 -2.25 -11.84
C SER A 10 3.57 -3.16 -13.06
N ASP A 11 3.52 -2.61 -14.28
CA ASP A 11 3.71 -3.40 -15.50
C ASP A 11 5.17 -3.87 -15.61
N LYS A 12 6.13 -3.02 -15.22
CA LYS A 12 7.56 -3.33 -15.24
C LYS A 12 7.92 -4.49 -14.31
N ILE A 13 7.42 -4.50 -13.07
CA ILE A 13 7.69 -5.61 -12.12
C ILE A 13 7.06 -6.92 -12.59
N ILE A 14 5.83 -6.88 -13.12
CA ILE A 14 5.16 -8.08 -13.66
C ILE A 14 5.97 -8.66 -14.83
N ARG A 15 6.45 -7.81 -15.75
CA ARG A 15 7.26 -8.26 -16.89
C ARG A 15 8.54 -8.97 -16.45
N LEU A 16 9.29 -8.37 -15.53
CA LEU A 16 10.59 -8.89 -15.08
C LEU A 16 10.43 -10.19 -14.26
N VAL A 17 9.39 -10.28 -13.43
CA VAL A 17 9.07 -11.50 -12.69
C VAL A 17 8.72 -12.63 -13.66
N ARG A 18 7.86 -12.38 -14.66
CA ARG A 18 7.51 -13.38 -15.67
C ARG A 18 8.72 -13.84 -16.48
N GLU A 19 9.65 -12.94 -16.78
CA GLU A 19 10.92 -13.29 -17.44
C GLU A 19 11.77 -14.21 -16.57
N HIS A 20 11.97 -13.85 -15.30
CA HIS A 20 12.72 -14.69 -14.36
C HIS A 20 12.10 -16.08 -14.16
N VAL A 21 10.76 -16.15 -14.03
CA VAL A 21 10.04 -17.42 -13.86
C VAL A 21 10.24 -18.33 -15.08
N ARG A 22 10.14 -17.79 -16.30
CA ARG A 22 10.40 -18.58 -17.52
C ARG A 22 11.82 -19.13 -17.60
N GLU A 23 12.80 -18.39 -17.07
CA GLU A 23 14.21 -18.79 -17.09
C GLU A 23 14.58 -19.79 -15.97
N ASN A 24 13.81 -19.83 -14.88
CA ASN A 24 14.15 -20.55 -13.64
C ASN A 24 13.08 -21.57 -13.20
N ASP A 25 12.26 -22.09 -14.12
CA ASP A 25 11.08 -22.97 -13.93
C ASP A 25 11.33 -24.33 -13.21
N GLY A 26 12.43 -24.47 -12.46
CA GLY A 26 12.80 -25.67 -11.72
C GLY A 26 13.41 -25.45 -10.33
N ASN A 27 13.50 -24.21 -9.83
CA ASN A 27 14.15 -23.93 -8.55
C ASN A 27 13.18 -23.33 -7.52
N GLY A 28 12.47 -24.21 -6.81
CA GLY A 28 11.92 -24.01 -5.46
C GLY A 28 11.13 -22.73 -5.14
N GLN A 29 9.82 -22.91 -4.92
CA GLN A 29 8.93 -22.04 -4.12
C GLN A 29 8.50 -20.69 -4.73
N ILE A 30 8.46 -20.55 -6.06
CA ILE A 30 7.69 -19.46 -6.67
C ILE A 30 6.21 -19.85 -6.66
N VAL A 31 5.37 -19.06 -5.98
CA VAL A 31 3.91 -19.21 -6.01
C VAL A 31 3.45 -19.08 -7.47
N CYS A 32 2.49 -19.89 -7.91
CA CYS A 32 2.00 -19.83 -9.30
C CYS A 32 1.34 -18.47 -9.60
N GLU A 33 1.49 -18.01 -10.84
CA GLU A 33 0.80 -16.81 -11.32
C GLU A 33 -0.73 -17.01 -11.27
N PRO A 34 -1.50 -16.02 -10.78
CA PRO A 34 -2.96 -16.05 -10.83
C PRO A 34 -3.45 -16.31 -12.25
N GLN A 35 -4.42 -17.21 -12.39
CA GLN A 35 -5.00 -17.52 -13.70
C GLN A 35 -5.95 -16.40 -14.13
N GLU A 36 -5.89 -16.06 -15.42
CA GLU A 36 -6.80 -15.08 -16.01
C GLU A 36 -8.26 -15.57 -15.89
N PRO A 37 -9.20 -14.73 -15.44
CA PRO A 37 -10.60 -15.12 -15.33
C PRO A 37 -11.20 -15.36 -16.72
N ASN A 38 -12.21 -16.22 -16.79
CA ASN A 38 -12.92 -16.44 -18.03
C ASN A 38 -13.77 -15.20 -18.36
N PRO A 39 -13.86 -14.75 -19.62
CA PRO A 39 -14.81 -13.71 -20.01
C PRO A 39 -16.25 -13.94 -19.55
N GLN A 40 -16.67 -15.20 -19.38
CA GLN A 40 -17.99 -15.55 -18.84
C GLN A 40 -18.16 -15.27 -17.34
N ASP A 41 -17.06 -15.15 -16.58
CA ASP A 41 -17.08 -14.74 -15.17
C ASP A 41 -17.38 -13.24 -15.02
N CYS A 42 -17.27 -12.47 -16.11
CA CYS A 42 -17.68 -11.08 -16.14
C CYS A 42 -19.19 -10.98 -16.33
N CYS A 43 -19.87 -10.23 -15.44
CA CYS A 43 -21.32 -10.01 -15.54
C CYS A 43 -21.72 -9.14 -16.75
N GLY A 44 -20.76 -8.53 -17.45
CA GLY A 44 -21.00 -7.70 -18.64
C GLY A 44 -21.71 -6.36 -18.37
N GLN A 45 -21.95 -6.00 -17.10
CA GLN A 45 -22.74 -4.83 -16.71
C GLN A 45 -21.89 -3.65 -16.17
N SER A 46 -20.63 -3.53 -16.59
CA SER A 46 -19.73 -2.47 -16.12
C SER A 46 -19.64 -2.42 -14.58
N CYS A 47 -19.53 -3.57 -13.93
CA CYS A 47 -19.34 -3.65 -12.48
C CYS A 47 -17.98 -3.05 -12.07
N ILE A 48 -17.92 -2.49 -10.86
CA ILE A 48 -16.70 -1.95 -10.25
C ILE A 48 -16.61 -2.44 -8.79
N PRO A 49 -15.57 -3.22 -8.42
CA PRO A 49 -14.51 -3.71 -9.29
C PRO A 49 -15.00 -4.82 -10.25
N CYS A 50 -14.45 -4.85 -11.46
CA CYS A 50 -14.64 -5.95 -12.40
C CYS A 50 -13.75 -7.15 -12.02
N VAL A 51 -14.11 -8.37 -12.43
CA VAL A 51 -13.29 -9.58 -12.20
C VAL A 51 -11.87 -9.43 -12.77
N PHE A 52 -11.73 -8.71 -13.89
CA PHE A 52 -10.43 -8.42 -14.49
C PHE A 52 -9.61 -7.40 -13.70
N ASP A 53 -10.26 -6.48 -12.98
CA ASP A 53 -9.57 -5.52 -12.10
C ASP A 53 -8.98 -6.27 -10.90
N ILE A 54 -9.77 -7.14 -10.27
CA ILE A 54 -9.33 -8.00 -9.16
C ILE A 54 -8.17 -8.89 -9.61
N HIS A 55 -8.30 -9.53 -10.77
CA HIS A 55 -7.23 -10.35 -11.33
C HIS A 55 -5.94 -9.54 -11.55
N ARG A 56 -6.03 -8.32 -12.08
CA ARG A 56 -4.86 -7.45 -12.26
C ARG A 56 -4.17 -7.13 -10.94
N GLU A 57 -4.94 -6.86 -9.88
CA GLU A 57 -4.41 -6.64 -8.53
C GLU A 57 -3.74 -7.89 -7.96
N ASP A 58 -4.34 -9.07 -8.19
CA ASP A 58 -3.78 -10.34 -7.74
C ASP A 58 -2.46 -10.65 -8.46
N VAL A 59 -2.38 -10.44 -9.77
CA VAL A 59 -1.14 -10.59 -10.55
C VAL A 59 -0.07 -9.63 -10.05
N LEU A 60 -0.42 -8.38 -9.75
CA LEU A 60 0.53 -7.42 -9.19
C LEU A 60 1.03 -7.87 -7.81
N ARG A 61 0.15 -8.36 -6.93
CA ARG A 61 0.52 -8.87 -5.61
C ARG A 61 1.47 -10.06 -5.73
N TRP A 62 1.14 -11.00 -6.60
CA TRP A 62 2.00 -12.14 -6.92
C TRP A 62 3.39 -11.70 -7.39
N ALA A 63 3.45 -10.79 -8.36
CA ALA A 63 4.71 -10.28 -8.89
C ALA A 63 5.56 -9.60 -7.81
N LYS A 64 4.93 -8.80 -6.93
CA LYS A 64 5.63 -8.17 -5.79
C LYS A 64 6.24 -9.20 -4.84
N GLU A 65 5.52 -10.26 -4.49
CA GLU A 65 6.04 -11.29 -3.60
C GLU A 65 7.19 -12.08 -4.24
N CYS A 66 7.08 -12.42 -5.53
CA CYS A 66 8.16 -13.08 -6.26
C CYS A 66 9.39 -12.19 -6.38
N ALA A 67 9.22 -10.90 -6.65
CA ALA A 67 10.33 -9.97 -6.81
C ALA A 67 11.18 -9.79 -5.54
N LYS A 68 10.63 -10.07 -4.35
CA LYS A 68 11.40 -10.03 -3.09
C LYS A 68 12.42 -11.17 -2.99
N THR A 69 12.20 -12.28 -3.69
CA THR A 69 13.10 -13.44 -3.68
C THR A 69 14.03 -13.49 -4.89
N ILE A 70 13.72 -12.73 -5.95
CA ILE A 70 14.52 -12.66 -7.17
C ILE A 70 15.71 -11.71 -6.97
N SER A 71 16.94 -12.23 -7.09
CA SER A 71 18.15 -11.41 -7.09
C SER A 71 18.29 -10.69 -8.44
N TYR A 72 18.50 -9.37 -8.41
CA TYR A 72 18.64 -8.52 -9.59
C TYR A 72 19.62 -7.37 -9.28
N GLU A 73 20.68 -7.23 -10.09
CA GLU A 73 21.69 -6.16 -9.98
C GLU A 73 22.24 -5.93 -8.55
N GLY A 74 22.48 -7.01 -7.81
CA GLY A 74 23.08 -6.95 -6.46
C GLY A 74 22.11 -6.68 -5.31
N THR A 75 20.80 -6.56 -5.58
CA THR A 75 19.72 -6.48 -4.58
C THR A 75 18.58 -7.42 -4.96
N ASN A 76 17.42 -7.37 -4.29
CA ASN A 76 16.22 -8.03 -4.78
C ASN A 76 15.48 -7.16 -5.80
N LEU A 77 14.79 -7.78 -6.75
CA LEU A 77 14.10 -7.12 -7.85
C LEU A 77 13.04 -6.12 -7.35
N TYR A 78 12.38 -6.39 -6.23
CA TYR A 78 11.41 -5.47 -5.64
C TYR A 78 12.09 -4.15 -5.25
N THR A 79 13.19 -4.20 -4.49
CA THR A 79 13.96 -3.01 -4.10
C THR A 79 14.53 -2.26 -5.30
N TYR A 80 14.97 -2.97 -6.34
CA TYR A 80 15.45 -2.34 -7.57
C TYR A 80 14.36 -1.54 -8.28
N ILE A 81 13.17 -2.11 -8.43
CA ILE A 81 12.05 -1.47 -9.15
C ILE A 81 11.41 -0.35 -8.34
N TYR A 82 11.27 -0.54 -7.04
CA TYR A 82 10.66 0.43 -6.13
C TYR A 82 11.70 1.29 -5.41
N HIS A 83 12.92 1.46 -5.96
CA HIS A 83 14.01 2.17 -5.30
C HIS A 83 13.63 3.60 -4.82
N ASP A 84 12.77 4.30 -5.55
CA ASP A 84 12.30 5.64 -5.17
C ASP A 84 11.22 5.63 -4.06
N GLU A 85 10.47 4.52 -3.92
CA GLU A 85 9.57 4.29 -2.79
C GLU A 85 10.34 3.72 -1.58
N VAL A 86 11.38 2.90 -1.81
CA VAL A 86 12.21 2.33 -0.74
C VAL A 86 13.17 3.37 -0.15
N LYS A 87 13.51 4.43 -0.91
CA LYS A 87 14.24 5.60 -0.37
C LYS A 87 13.45 6.34 0.72
N CYS A 88 12.12 6.28 0.74
CA CYS A 88 11.34 6.85 1.85
C CYS A 88 11.22 5.91 3.06
N ASP A 89 11.56 4.62 2.92
CA ASP A 89 11.50 3.64 4.01
C ASP A 89 12.87 3.34 4.65
N THR A 90 13.98 3.60 3.93
CA THR A 90 15.34 3.29 4.43
C THR A 90 15.98 4.47 5.16
N GLU A 91 15.48 5.68 4.96
CA GLU A 91 15.70 6.82 5.86
C GLU A 91 14.33 7.18 6.47
N ASN A 92 14.07 6.60 7.65
CA ASN A 92 12.92 6.83 8.53
C ASN A 92 11.77 5.80 8.49
N SER A 93 12.07 4.52 8.71
CA SER A 93 11.14 3.63 9.44
C SER A 93 11.05 4.01 10.94
N GLU A 94 11.13 5.29 11.31
CA GLU A 94 10.82 5.69 12.68
C GLU A 94 9.32 5.84 12.76
N ASN A 95 8.66 4.78 13.24
CA ASN A 95 7.34 4.79 13.85
C ASN A 95 6.37 5.85 13.28
N ALA A 96 5.36 5.42 12.50
CA ALA A 96 4.22 6.27 12.12
C ALA A 96 3.48 6.92 13.30
N PHE A 97 3.85 6.57 14.54
CA PHE A 97 3.46 7.22 15.77
C PHE A 97 4.60 8.10 16.30
N SER A 98 4.29 9.35 16.59
CA SER A 98 5.16 10.17 17.44
C SER A 98 5.40 9.45 18.77
N THR A 99 6.61 9.58 19.32
CA THR A 99 6.93 9.16 20.69
C THR A 99 6.26 10.04 21.75
N LYS A 100 5.67 11.18 21.34
CA LYS A 100 4.93 12.08 22.22
C LYS A 100 3.65 11.43 22.72
N ASN A 101 3.43 11.52 24.03
CA ASN A 101 2.23 11.01 24.70
C ASN A 101 1.71 12.07 25.67
N TYR A 102 0.40 12.24 25.71
CA TYR A 102 -0.29 13.21 26.56
C TYR A 102 -1.16 12.47 27.58
N LYS A 103 -0.86 12.63 28.87
CA LYS A 103 -1.59 11.94 29.94
C LYS A 103 -2.51 12.88 30.72
N ASN A 104 -2.17 14.17 30.80
CA ASN A 104 -2.95 15.15 31.53
C ASN A 104 -3.76 16.01 30.56
N PHE A 105 -5.04 15.66 30.40
CA PHE A 105 -5.99 16.45 29.63
C PHE A 105 -7.31 16.59 30.38
N LYS A 106 -8.07 17.63 30.04
CA LYS A 106 -9.41 17.87 30.58
C LYS A 106 -10.38 18.15 29.44
N ILE A 107 -11.50 17.42 29.40
CA ILE A 107 -12.61 17.73 28.51
C ILE A 107 -13.24 19.06 28.99
N THR A 108 -13.31 20.03 28.09
CA THR A 108 -13.87 21.36 28.35
C THR A 108 -15.29 21.50 27.85
N ALA A 109 -15.65 20.79 26.78
CA ALA A 109 -17.01 20.74 26.25
C ALA A 109 -17.31 19.43 25.53
N ILE A 110 -18.58 19.03 25.57
CA ILE A 110 -19.13 17.93 24.76
C ILE A 110 -20.38 18.50 24.10
N THR A 111 -20.41 18.51 22.77
CA THR A 111 -21.54 19.06 21.99
C THR A 111 -22.08 17.96 21.08
N GLN A 112 -23.36 17.61 21.24
CA GLN A 112 -24.02 16.67 20.35
C GLN A 112 -24.34 17.35 19.02
N LEU A 113 -23.87 16.77 17.91
CA LEU A 113 -24.12 17.28 16.56
C LEU A 113 -25.27 16.53 15.88
N SER A 114 -25.42 15.24 16.18
CA SER A 114 -26.49 14.35 15.69
C SER A 114 -26.76 13.24 16.74
N PRO A 115 -27.77 12.38 16.55
CA PRO A 115 -28.05 11.27 17.47
C PRO A 115 -26.84 10.33 17.72
N ASP A 116 -25.93 10.22 16.76
CA ASP A 116 -24.77 9.32 16.76
C ASP A 116 -23.40 10.04 16.73
N THR A 117 -23.38 11.37 16.71
CA THR A 117 -22.14 12.16 16.59
C THR A 117 -22.02 13.19 17.70
N ASN A 118 -20.87 13.18 18.39
CA ASN A 118 -20.51 14.15 19.41
C ASN A 118 -19.17 14.81 19.07
N LEU A 119 -19.09 16.13 19.27
CA LEU A 119 -17.86 16.90 19.21
C LEU A 119 -17.31 17.10 20.63
N TYR A 120 -16.07 16.70 20.84
CA TYR A 120 -15.36 16.85 22.11
C TYR A 120 -14.30 17.94 21.97
N ALA A 121 -14.34 18.92 22.89
CA ALA A 121 -13.25 19.85 23.09
C ALA A 121 -12.49 19.46 24.36
N PHE A 122 -11.18 19.43 24.29
CA PHE A 122 -10.32 19.15 25.43
C PHE A 122 -9.05 20.00 25.38
N GLU A 123 -8.47 20.20 26.55
CA GLU A 123 -7.24 20.95 26.76
C GLU A 123 -6.17 20.02 27.32
N ILE A 124 -4.97 20.04 26.73
CA ILE A 124 -3.79 19.32 27.24
C ILE A 124 -2.98 20.28 28.10
N LYS A 125 -2.65 19.88 29.32
CA LYS A 125 -2.05 20.77 30.33
C LYS A 125 -0.54 20.89 30.25
N ASP A 126 0.14 19.87 29.74
CA ASP A 126 1.60 19.77 29.84
C ASP A 126 2.32 20.45 28.66
N GLU A 127 1.76 20.35 27.44
CA GLU A 127 2.27 21.05 26.26
C GLU A 127 1.17 21.24 25.20
N VAL A 128 1.39 22.18 24.28
CA VAL A 128 0.55 22.34 23.08
C VAL A 128 0.97 21.27 22.06
N PRO A 129 0.05 20.40 21.60
CA PRO A 129 0.38 19.39 20.61
C PRO A 129 0.79 20.04 19.29
N ASN A 130 1.95 19.66 18.76
CA ASN A 130 2.32 20.00 17.39
C ASN A 130 1.74 18.93 16.44
N VAL A 131 0.46 19.07 16.12
CA VAL A 131 -0.28 18.13 15.28
C VAL A 131 -0.49 18.78 13.92
N LEU A 132 0.15 18.23 12.89
CA LEU A 132 -0.04 18.66 11.50
C LEU A 132 -1.50 18.43 11.07
N LEU A 133 -2.02 19.29 10.20
CA LEU A 133 -3.35 19.10 9.63
C LEU A 133 -3.44 17.74 8.93
N GLY A 134 -4.50 16.98 9.21
CA GLY A 134 -4.68 15.61 8.72
C GLY A 134 -4.16 14.50 9.64
N SER A 135 -3.36 14.85 10.66
CA SER A 135 -2.96 13.91 11.71
C SER A 135 -4.04 13.73 12.77
N TYR A 136 -3.99 12.63 13.52
CA TYR A 136 -4.93 12.33 14.59
C TYR A 136 -4.22 11.91 15.87
N LEU A 137 -4.87 12.16 17.01
CA LEU A 137 -4.45 11.63 18.31
C LEU A 137 -5.18 10.31 18.56
N ARG A 138 -4.44 9.32 19.09
CA ARG A 138 -5.02 8.03 19.46
C ARG A 138 -5.29 8.02 20.96
N ALA A 139 -6.55 7.86 21.34
CA ALA A 139 -6.91 7.49 22.70
C ALA A 139 -6.48 6.03 22.94
N ARG A 140 -5.76 5.79 24.04
CA ARG A 140 -5.41 4.46 24.54
C ARG A 140 -6.05 4.25 25.90
#